data_AF-A0A9E4ED80-F1
#
_entry.id   AF-A0A9E4ED80-F1
#
_cell.length_a   1.000
_cell.length_b   1.000
_cell.length_c   1.000
_cell.angle_alpha   90.00
_cell.angle_beta   90.00
_cell.angle_gamma   90.00
#
_symmetry.space_group_name_H-M   'P 1'
#
loop_
_entity.id
_entity.type
_entity.pdbx_description
1 polymer ?
#
loop_
_entity_poly.entity_id
_entity_poly.type
_entity_poly.pdbx_seq_one_letter_code
_entity_poly.pdbx_strand_id
1 'polypeptide(L)'
;METYIDDAAESECLFKRFREINERYDPDLDKIDEAFVQKLWNEQRFFDTNMESIDRRAIRVIKPGVWNHNEGPDFMHAEIEIDGKLYVGDVEIHVRSSEWYTHKHHLNSRYNRVILHAVYFDDGINLRIRLQNNKRVPTLELLKWIAVDTGDLYSDAQDAATTDGRCRITGKPLNIEVLKGVFESLGRERFLEKMESMRLLRTRLDFEQLLYEGIMEALGYERNSKPLRELAQQVPFTDLDQKSELEIQAILFGVGGLLPSQREKPLPPEVTDDPSVTALEELWRASEYAELPPRMTEARWSFTERPLNHPTRRIAAISQLIHRSQGSLMMYFLPICEKVVSADTRKLLRAIEKELCARLMIEPVGYWEKHSNFGTGGTRHAVLIGKSRAIDIIVNKILPVAYIWAIEVDSQQLQEGILKLYSVCSKSAGNQIIRKIDKQIFTETQQMRLLKPTAKIEQGFIRLYKNYCADWLCDLCPILEHDAVLPEED
;
A
#
# COMPACT_ATOMS: atom_id res chain seq x y z
N MET A 1 4.37 50.50 -48.97
CA MET A 1 4.78 49.83 -50.22
C MET A 1 6.15 49.25 -49.94
N GLU A 2 6.22 48.05 -49.35
CA GLU A 2 6.18 46.75 -50.07
C GLU A 2 7.40 46.61 -51.01
N THR A 3 8.21 45.55 -51.04
CA THR A 3 7.98 44.12 -50.76
C THR A 3 9.32 43.35 -50.90
N TYR A 4 9.49 42.27 -50.13
CA TYR A 4 10.13 40.97 -50.42
C TYR A 4 11.62 40.83 -50.83
N ILE A 5 12.34 39.89 -50.19
CA ILE A 5 12.79 38.59 -50.78
C ILE A 5 13.38 37.66 -49.69
N ASP A 6 12.80 36.44 -49.66
CA ASP A 6 13.21 35.09 -49.21
C ASP A 6 14.18 34.78 -48.06
N ASP A 7 13.58 34.25 -46.98
CA ASP A 7 14.16 33.41 -45.93
C ASP A 7 14.15 31.92 -46.30
N ALA A 8 15.08 31.49 -47.17
CA ALA A 8 15.23 30.06 -47.52
C ALA A 8 16.64 29.49 -47.29
N ALA A 9 17.57 30.26 -46.69
CA ALA A 9 18.97 29.85 -46.55
C ALA A 9 19.44 29.59 -45.10
N GLU A 10 18.68 29.96 -44.07
CA GLU A 10 19.08 29.74 -42.66
C GLU A 10 18.50 28.46 -42.01
N SER A 11 17.53 27.81 -42.63
CA SER A 11 16.95 26.54 -42.13
C SER A 11 17.72 25.29 -42.59
N GLU A 12 18.67 25.41 -43.52
CA GLU A 12 19.47 24.28 -44.05
C GLU A 12 20.77 24.01 -43.28
N CYS A 13 21.16 24.88 -42.33
CA CYS A 13 22.43 24.76 -41.59
C CYS A 13 22.27 24.14 -40.17
N LEU A 14 21.05 24.05 -39.64
CA LEU A 14 20.78 23.42 -38.33
C LEU A 14 20.28 21.96 -38.43
N PHE A 15 19.88 21.50 -39.61
CA PHE A 15 19.41 20.13 -39.86
C PHE A 15 20.46 19.19 -40.48
N LYS A 16 21.67 19.70 -40.78
CA LYS A 16 22.79 18.94 -41.36
C LYS A 16 23.94 18.71 -40.36
N ARG A 17 23.59 18.38 -39.11
CA ARG A 17 24.41 17.48 -38.29
C ARG A 17 23.71 16.14 -38.21
N PHE A 18 23.56 15.55 -39.40
CA PHE A 18 23.39 14.12 -39.57
C PHE A 18 24.37 13.41 -38.63
N ARG A 19 23.80 12.63 -37.71
CA ARG A 19 24.45 11.53 -37.00
C ARG A 19 24.96 10.52 -38.03
N GLU A 20 26.06 10.84 -38.70
CA GLU A 20 27.04 9.84 -39.08
C GLU A 20 28.07 9.77 -37.94
N ILE A 21 28.65 8.58 -37.75
CA ILE A 21 29.39 8.08 -36.57
C ILE A 21 28.38 7.38 -35.62
N ASN A 22 28.07 6.08 -35.73
CA ASN A 22 28.97 4.92 -35.84
C ASN A 22 30.08 4.87 -34.78
N GLU A 23 29.88 5.57 -33.67
CA GLU A 23 30.40 5.20 -32.37
C GLU A 23 29.21 4.69 -31.59
N ARG A 24 29.27 3.43 -31.15
CA ARG A 24 28.33 2.90 -30.17
C ARG A 24 28.37 3.86 -28.99
N TYR A 25 27.31 4.65 -28.79
CA TYR A 25 26.95 5.02 -27.43
C TYR A 25 26.63 3.68 -26.79
N ASP A 26 27.62 3.14 -26.08
CA ASP A 26 27.43 2.03 -25.16
C ASP A 26 26.93 2.73 -23.90
N PRO A 27 25.59 2.87 -23.70
CA PRO A 27 25.14 3.29 -22.38
C PRO A 27 25.79 2.32 -21.42
N ASP A 28 26.45 2.81 -20.38
CA ASP A 28 27.01 1.96 -19.34
C ASP A 28 25.83 1.29 -18.62
N LEU A 29 25.30 0.21 -19.20
CA LEU A 29 24.07 -0.45 -18.76
C LEU A 29 24.28 -1.11 -17.39
N ASP A 30 25.54 -1.28 -16.97
CA ASP A 30 25.89 -1.73 -15.62
C ASP A 30 25.59 -0.67 -14.56
N LYS A 31 25.37 0.59 -14.99
CA LYS A 31 24.98 1.71 -14.14
C LYS A 31 23.46 1.92 -14.11
N ILE A 32 22.73 1.60 -15.18
CA ILE A 32 21.29 1.84 -15.26
C ILE A 32 20.51 0.70 -14.60
N ASP A 33 19.65 1.03 -13.62
CA ASP A 33 18.72 0.07 -13.01
C ASP A 33 17.27 0.32 -13.45
N GLU A 34 16.41 -0.69 -13.26
CA GLU A 34 15.00 -0.65 -13.66
C GLU A 34 14.24 0.48 -12.93
N ALA A 35 14.60 0.77 -11.67
CA ALA A 35 13.99 1.83 -10.88
C ALA A 35 14.20 3.22 -11.50
N PHE A 36 15.39 3.48 -12.06
CA PHE A 36 15.66 4.69 -12.83
C PHE A 36 14.77 4.77 -14.08
N VAL A 37 14.62 3.68 -14.83
CA VAL A 37 13.81 3.66 -16.05
C VAL A 37 12.33 3.87 -15.74
N GLN A 38 11.82 3.24 -14.66
CA GLN A 38 10.46 3.45 -14.17
C GLN A 38 10.23 4.92 -13.80
N LYS A 39 11.21 5.54 -13.15
CA LYS A 39 11.13 6.96 -12.81
C LYS A 39 11.10 7.85 -14.04
N LEU A 40 11.97 7.58 -15.01
CA LEU A 40 12.01 8.30 -16.28
C LEU A 40 10.65 8.20 -17.00
N TRP A 41 10.07 7.00 -17.02
CA TRP A 41 8.73 6.77 -17.54
C TRP A 41 7.67 7.55 -16.76
N ASN A 42 7.68 7.53 -15.43
CA ASN A 42 6.66 8.23 -14.64
C ASN A 42 6.64 9.75 -14.89
N GLU A 43 7.82 10.35 -15.05
CA GLU A 43 7.95 11.79 -15.19
C GLU A 43 7.49 12.30 -16.57
N GLN A 44 7.65 11.52 -17.64
CA GLN A 44 7.31 11.87 -19.04
C GLN A 44 7.95 13.18 -19.58
N ARG A 45 8.71 13.92 -18.79
CA ARG A 45 9.23 15.27 -19.11
C ARG A 45 10.35 15.29 -20.15
N PHE A 46 10.99 14.14 -20.40
CA PHE A 46 12.19 14.05 -21.23
C PHE A 46 11.94 13.39 -22.58
N PHE A 47 10.69 13.03 -22.88
CA PHE A 47 10.34 12.33 -24.11
C PHE A 47 9.74 13.28 -25.14
N ASP A 48 10.10 13.06 -26.41
CA ASP A 48 9.38 13.64 -27.53
C ASP A 48 7.92 13.17 -27.57
N THR A 49 7.04 14.03 -28.08
CA THR A 49 5.57 13.77 -28.08
C THR A 49 5.10 12.78 -29.15
N ASN A 50 5.98 12.41 -30.10
CA ASN A 50 5.69 11.49 -31.21
C ASN A 50 6.72 10.36 -31.24
N MET A 51 6.66 9.47 -30.25
CA MET A 51 7.56 8.31 -30.18
C MET A 51 7.14 7.22 -31.16
N GLU A 52 8.06 6.33 -31.50
CA GLU A 52 7.81 5.16 -32.35
C GLU A 52 8.29 3.89 -31.65
N SER A 53 7.48 2.83 -31.69
CA SER A 53 7.86 1.50 -31.22
C SER A 53 8.94 0.88 -32.10
N ILE A 54 9.59 -0.18 -31.62
CA ILE A 54 10.55 -0.96 -32.42
C ILE A 54 9.93 -1.57 -33.69
N ASP A 55 8.60 -1.81 -33.69
CA ASP A 55 7.85 -2.32 -34.83
C ASP A 55 7.20 -1.22 -35.69
N ARG A 56 7.68 0.01 -35.55
CA ARG A 56 7.31 1.20 -36.32
C ARG A 56 5.88 1.70 -36.16
N ARG A 57 5.31 1.52 -34.97
CA ARG A 57 4.00 2.07 -34.63
C ARG A 57 4.16 3.39 -33.94
N ALA A 58 3.36 4.37 -34.33
CA ALA A 58 3.33 5.66 -33.67
C ALA A 58 2.78 5.48 -32.25
N ILE A 59 3.49 5.97 -31.24
CA ILE A 59 3.12 5.92 -29.83
C ILE A 59 3.01 7.34 -29.28
N ARG A 60 1.87 7.64 -28.69
CA ARG A 60 1.65 8.84 -27.89
C ARG A 60 1.13 8.48 -26.50
N VAL A 61 1.86 8.86 -25.47
CA VAL A 61 1.46 8.65 -24.08
C VAL A 61 0.46 9.72 -23.69
N ILE A 62 -0.79 9.32 -23.42
CA ILE A 62 -1.82 10.23 -22.90
C ILE A 62 -1.74 10.26 -21.37
N LYS A 63 -1.62 9.07 -20.76
CA LYS A 63 -1.32 8.89 -19.33
C LYS A 63 -0.32 7.74 -19.16
N PRO A 64 0.81 7.93 -18.44
CA PRO A 64 1.81 6.88 -18.25
C PRO A 64 1.31 5.71 -17.38
N GLY A 65 0.21 5.91 -16.65
CA GLY A 65 -0.35 4.96 -15.69
C GLY A 65 -0.03 5.34 -14.24
N VAL A 66 -0.57 4.58 -13.29
CA VAL A 66 -0.28 4.71 -11.86
C VAL A 66 0.85 3.76 -11.50
N TRP A 67 1.95 4.28 -10.97
CA TRP A 67 3.11 3.48 -10.57
C TRP A 67 2.70 2.44 -9.52
N ASN A 68 2.94 1.18 -9.83
CA ASN A 68 2.67 0.04 -8.98
C ASN A 68 3.98 -0.44 -8.33
N HIS A 69 4.03 -0.36 -7.00
CA HIS A 69 5.15 -0.87 -6.20
C HIS A 69 4.90 -2.28 -5.63
N ASN A 70 3.87 -2.96 -6.12
CA ASN A 70 3.51 -4.33 -5.72
C ASN A 70 3.75 -5.31 -6.89
N GLU A 71 3.53 -6.61 -6.66
CA GLU A 71 3.62 -7.62 -7.73
C GLU A 71 2.69 -7.31 -8.91
N GLY A 72 3.21 -7.44 -10.13
CA GLY A 72 2.48 -7.18 -11.37
C GLY A 72 3.19 -6.12 -12.20
N PRO A 73 2.53 -5.60 -13.26
CA PRO A 73 3.15 -4.60 -14.11
C PRO A 73 3.55 -3.32 -13.39
N ASP A 74 4.59 -2.65 -13.86
CA ASP A 74 5.14 -1.45 -13.20
C ASP A 74 4.18 -0.26 -13.17
N PHE A 75 3.36 -0.08 -14.20
CA PHE A 75 2.36 0.98 -14.25
C PHE A 75 0.99 0.44 -14.64
N MET A 76 -0.02 0.75 -13.83
CA MET A 76 -1.37 0.25 -14.02
C MET A 76 -2.27 1.32 -14.63
N HIS A 77 -3.22 0.93 -15.48
CA HIS A 77 -4.24 1.84 -16.04
C HIS A 77 -3.69 3.03 -16.84
N ALA A 78 -2.62 2.81 -17.60
CA ALA A 78 -2.12 3.73 -18.60
C ALA A 78 -3.13 3.91 -19.75
N GLU A 79 -3.08 5.10 -20.38
CA GLU A 79 -3.83 5.46 -21.57
C GLU A 79 -2.81 5.82 -22.66
N ILE A 80 -2.65 4.92 -23.64
CA ILE A 80 -1.62 5.04 -24.69
C ILE A 80 -2.31 5.02 -26.05
N GLU A 81 -2.03 6.00 -26.89
CA GLU A 81 -2.45 5.97 -28.29
C GLU A 81 -1.37 5.28 -29.13
N ILE A 82 -1.77 4.23 -29.85
CA ILE A 82 -0.90 3.44 -30.73
C ILE A 82 -1.54 3.43 -32.13
N ASP A 83 -0.82 3.96 -33.13
CA ASP A 83 -1.31 4.16 -34.51
C ASP A 83 -2.68 4.85 -34.57
N GLY A 84 -2.85 5.91 -33.77
CA GLY A 84 -4.09 6.70 -33.72
C GLY A 84 -5.27 6.03 -33.00
N LYS A 85 -5.06 4.88 -32.35
CA LYS A 85 -6.07 4.20 -31.52
C LYS A 85 -5.70 4.25 -30.05
N LEU A 86 -6.65 4.65 -29.21
CA LEU A 86 -6.47 4.67 -27.76
C LEU A 86 -6.58 3.25 -27.16
N TYR A 87 -5.59 2.89 -26.35
CA TYR A 87 -5.57 1.67 -25.55
C TYR A 87 -5.53 2.01 -24.06
N VAL A 88 -6.28 1.25 -23.27
CA VAL A 88 -6.27 1.33 -21.81
C VAL A 88 -5.78 0.01 -21.24
N GLY A 89 -4.71 0.05 -20.45
CA GLY A 89 -4.03 -1.16 -19.97
C GLY A 89 -2.87 -0.81 -19.07
N ASP A 90 -1.92 -1.73 -18.96
CA ASP A 90 -0.78 -1.59 -18.06
C ASP A 90 0.52 -1.41 -18.89
N VAL A 91 1.58 -0.87 -18.29
CA VAL A 91 2.90 -0.70 -18.91
C VAL A 91 3.92 -1.43 -18.07
N GLU A 92 4.77 -2.21 -18.72
CA GLU A 92 5.92 -2.86 -18.11
C GLU A 92 7.20 -2.13 -18.49
N ILE A 93 8.09 -1.96 -17.53
CA ILE A 93 9.39 -1.31 -17.68
C ILE A 93 10.52 -2.30 -17.44
N HIS A 94 11.55 -2.21 -18.27
CA HIS A 94 12.79 -2.98 -18.07
C HIS A 94 14.00 -2.17 -18.52
N VAL A 95 15.19 -2.54 -18.08
CA VAL A 95 16.42 -1.96 -18.64
C VAL A 95 16.61 -2.51 -20.05
N ARG A 96 16.40 -3.81 -20.24
CA ARG A 96 16.56 -4.50 -21.53
C ARG A 96 15.27 -5.17 -21.99
N SER A 97 15.04 -5.18 -23.29
CA SER A 97 13.97 -5.94 -23.96
C SER A 97 13.93 -7.42 -23.61
N SER A 98 15.09 -8.07 -23.46
CA SER A 98 15.20 -9.50 -23.15
C SER A 98 14.71 -9.88 -21.73
N GLU A 99 14.68 -8.93 -20.79
CA GLU A 99 14.31 -9.16 -19.39
C GLU A 99 12.86 -9.64 -19.25
N TRP A 100 12.00 -9.32 -20.21
CA TRP A 100 10.65 -9.88 -20.29
C TRP A 100 10.60 -11.42 -20.17
N TYR A 101 11.55 -12.09 -20.81
CA TYR A 101 11.62 -13.55 -20.81
C TYR A 101 12.44 -14.08 -19.64
N THR A 102 13.49 -13.37 -19.24
CA THR A 102 14.29 -13.67 -18.05
C THR A 102 13.42 -13.72 -16.80
N HIS A 103 12.55 -12.73 -16.63
CA HIS A 103 11.59 -12.65 -15.52
C HIS A 103 10.34 -13.52 -15.72
N LYS A 104 10.24 -14.22 -16.86
CA LYS A 104 9.15 -15.14 -17.20
C LYS A 104 7.77 -14.48 -17.23
N HIS A 105 7.69 -13.18 -17.54
CA HIS A 105 6.41 -12.46 -17.66
C HIS A 105 5.51 -13.06 -18.76
N HIS A 106 6.11 -13.58 -19.84
CA HIS A 106 5.43 -14.34 -20.89
C HIS A 106 4.67 -15.60 -20.41
N LEU A 107 4.92 -16.10 -19.20
CA LEU A 107 4.21 -17.24 -18.60
C LEU A 107 3.20 -16.81 -17.53
N ASN A 108 3.14 -15.53 -17.18
CA ASN A 108 2.40 -15.03 -16.05
C ASN A 108 1.16 -14.23 -16.49
N SER A 109 -0.02 -14.72 -16.11
CA SER A 109 -1.30 -14.12 -16.50
C SER A 109 -1.54 -12.72 -15.92
N ARG A 110 -0.82 -12.31 -14.86
CA ARG A 110 -0.90 -10.96 -14.29
C ARG A 110 -0.48 -9.87 -15.28
N TYR A 111 0.34 -10.20 -16.26
CA TYR A 111 0.82 -9.26 -17.28
C TYR A 111 -0.06 -9.24 -18.53
N ASN A 112 -1.18 -9.99 -18.57
CA ASN A 112 -2.06 -10.07 -19.75
C ASN A 112 -2.78 -8.76 -20.09
N ARG A 113 -2.71 -7.75 -19.21
CA ARG A 113 -3.23 -6.40 -19.41
C ARG A 113 -2.17 -5.40 -19.90
N VAL A 114 -0.91 -5.81 -20.01
CA VAL A 114 0.15 -4.94 -20.54
C VAL A 114 -0.15 -4.61 -22.00
N ILE A 115 -0.18 -3.31 -22.30
CA ILE A 115 -0.44 -2.77 -23.64
C ILE A 115 0.81 -2.15 -24.28
N LEU A 116 1.85 -1.91 -23.48
CA LEU A 116 3.14 -1.39 -23.91
C LEU A 116 4.25 -1.95 -23.02
N HIS A 117 5.35 -2.36 -23.63
CA HIS A 117 6.59 -2.68 -22.92
C HIS A 117 7.59 -1.57 -23.22
N ALA A 118 7.90 -0.72 -22.27
CA ALA A 118 8.88 0.34 -22.45
C ALA A 118 10.21 -0.08 -21.84
N VAL A 119 11.27 0.00 -22.64
CA VAL A 119 12.62 -0.47 -22.25
C VAL A 119 13.58 0.68 -22.37
N TYR A 120 14.58 0.73 -21.50
CA TYR A 120 15.64 1.72 -21.69
C TYR A 120 16.38 1.48 -23.01
N PHE A 121 16.83 0.24 -23.23
CA PHE A 121 17.57 -0.17 -24.42
C PHE A 121 17.00 -1.47 -25.02
N ASP A 122 16.80 -1.49 -26.34
CA ASP A 122 16.45 -2.71 -27.08
C ASP A 122 17.75 -3.45 -27.45
N ASP A 123 18.01 -4.58 -26.78
CA ASP A 123 19.22 -5.38 -26.98
C ASP A 123 19.20 -6.25 -28.25
N GLY A 124 18.27 -5.97 -29.16
CA GLY A 124 18.25 -6.52 -30.51
C GLY A 124 17.93 -8.01 -30.58
N ILE A 125 17.61 -8.64 -29.44
CA ILE A 125 16.96 -9.94 -29.43
C ILE A 125 15.53 -9.68 -29.87
N ASN A 126 15.30 -9.78 -31.19
CA ASN A 126 14.10 -9.40 -31.95
C ASN A 126 12.85 -10.20 -31.53
N LEU A 127 12.50 -10.12 -30.25
CA LEU A 127 11.44 -10.85 -29.58
C LEU A 127 10.25 -9.92 -29.57
N ARG A 128 9.39 -10.07 -30.58
CA ARG A 128 8.03 -9.55 -30.51
C ARG A 128 7.40 -10.07 -29.22
N ILE A 129 7.29 -9.22 -28.21
CA ILE A 129 6.87 -9.61 -26.86
C ILE A 129 5.51 -10.27 -26.94
N ARG A 130 5.41 -11.45 -26.31
CA ARG A 130 4.17 -12.19 -26.17
C ARG A 130 3.79 -12.26 -24.70
N LEU A 131 2.54 -11.91 -24.45
CA LEU A 131 1.88 -12.19 -23.19
C LEU A 131 1.57 -13.68 -23.09
N GLN A 132 1.23 -14.14 -21.88
CA GLN A 132 0.80 -15.52 -21.64
C GLN A 132 -0.41 -15.91 -22.50
N ASN A 133 -1.31 -14.96 -22.79
CA ASN A 133 -2.46 -15.16 -23.68
C ASN A 133 -2.13 -15.07 -25.19
N ASN A 134 -0.85 -15.11 -25.58
CA ASN A 134 -0.34 -14.97 -26.95
C ASN A 134 -0.59 -13.62 -27.64
N LYS A 135 -1.16 -12.62 -26.97
CA LYS A 135 -1.24 -11.26 -27.51
C LYS A 135 0.16 -10.68 -27.65
N ARG A 136 0.37 -9.92 -28.72
CA ARG A 136 1.60 -9.17 -28.96
C ARG A 136 1.47 -7.78 -28.36
N VAL A 137 2.56 -7.31 -27.78
CA VAL A 137 2.69 -5.99 -27.20
C VAL A 137 3.80 -5.25 -27.94
N PRO A 138 3.58 -3.99 -28.37
CA PRO A 138 4.64 -3.16 -28.92
C PRO A 138 5.69 -2.87 -27.84
N THR A 139 6.96 -2.84 -28.24
CA THR A 139 8.06 -2.43 -27.38
C THR A 139 8.53 -1.05 -27.78
N LEU A 140 8.69 -0.15 -26.80
CA LEU A 140 9.20 1.20 -27.00
C LEU A 140 10.59 1.30 -26.38
N GLU A 141 11.59 1.63 -27.19
CA GLU A 141 12.95 1.88 -26.72
C GLU A 141 13.11 3.35 -26.35
N LEU A 142 13.19 3.64 -25.05
CA LEU A 142 13.18 5.00 -24.52
C LEU A 142 14.44 5.78 -24.88
N LEU A 143 15.63 5.14 -24.91
CA LEU A 143 16.90 5.82 -25.19
C LEU A 143 16.91 6.59 -26.53
N LYS A 144 16.10 6.17 -27.50
CA LYS A 144 15.96 6.87 -28.79
C LYS A 144 15.21 8.20 -28.70
N TRP A 145 14.41 8.39 -27.66
CA TRP A 145 13.43 9.47 -27.52
C TRP A 145 13.72 10.40 -26.34
N ILE A 146 14.80 10.17 -25.60
CA ILE A 146 15.25 11.05 -24.54
C ILE A 146 15.92 12.28 -25.19
N ALA A 147 15.37 13.46 -24.96
CA ALA A 147 15.80 14.72 -25.58
C ALA A 147 17.08 15.34 -24.97
N VAL A 148 17.68 14.69 -23.96
CA VAL A 148 18.83 15.16 -23.17
C VAL A 148 19.93 14.09 -23.09
N ASP A 149 21.17 14.46 -22.80
CA ASP A 149 22.25 13.48 -22.60
C ASP A 149 21.96 12.61 -21.38
N THR A 150 21.98 11.29 -21.56
CA THR A 150 21.69 10.32 -20.49
C THR A 150 22.77 10.25 -19.42
N GLY A 151 23.99 10.72 -19.72
CA GLY A 151 25.07 10.85 -18.74
C GLY A 151 24.69 11.84 -17.61
N ASP A 152 24.11 12.97 -17.98
CA ASP A 152 23.66 14.01 -17.04
C ASP A 152 22.41 13.56 -16.25
N LEU A 153 21.48 12.84 -16.89
CA LEU A 153 20.33 12.25 -16.21
C LEU A 153 20.73 11.18 -15.19
N TYR A 154 21.75 10.40 -15.50
CA TYR A 154 22.27 9.37 -14.61
C TYR A 154 23.08 9.97 -13.46
N SER A 155 23.90 11.01 -13.69
CA SER A 155 24.56 11.74 -12.59
C SER A 155 23.55 12.47 -11.71
N ASP A 156 22.51 13.10 -12.28
CA ASP A 156 21.42 13.71 -11.51
C ASP A 156 20.60 12.67 -10.72
N ALA A 157 20.53 11.43 -11.22
CA ALA A 157 19.91 10.31 -10.53
C ALA A 157 20.83 9.67 -9.48
N GLN A 158 22.14 9.57 -9.71
CA GLN A 158 23.14 9.06 -8.75
C GLN A 158 23.45 10.06 -7.62
N ASP A 159 23.54 11.35 -7.93
CA ASP A 159 23.63 12.42 -6.92
C ASP A 159 22.35 12.44 -6.08
N ALA A 160 21.22 12.04 -6.66
CA ALA A 160 19.99 11.84 -5.91
C ALA A 160 19.80 10.45 -5.28
N ALA A 161 20.63 9.46 -5.63
CA ALA A 161 20.68 8.15 -4.97
C ALA A 161 21.68 8.17 -3.80
N THR A 162 22.66 9.08 -3.83
CA THR A 162 23.65 9.32 -2.77
C THR A 162 23.28 10.47 -1.83
N THR A 163 22.25 11.25 -2.16
CA THR A 163 21.70 12.24 -1.23
C THR A 163 20.24 11.94 -0.84
N ASP A 164 20.03 11.91 0.46
CA ASP A 164 18.78 12.25 1.18
C ASP A 164 18.31 13.72 0.86
N GLY A 165 18.69 14.27 -0.30
CA GLY A 165 18.90 15.71 -0.54
C GLY A 165 17.93 16.40 -1.50
N ARG A 166 16.83 15.76 -1.91
CA ARG A 166 15.78 16.42 -2.72
C ARG A 166 14.56 16.89 -1.92
N CYS A 167 14.52 16.68 -0.60
CA CYS A 167 13.53 17.37 0.20
C CYS A 167 13.97 18.83 0.37
N ARG A 168 13.15 19.79 -0.08
CA ARG A 168 13.40 21.23 0.17
C ARG A 168 13.38 21.61 1.67
N ILE A 169 13.05 20.65 2.54
CA ILE A 169 13.05 20.76 4.00
C ILE A 169 14.34 20.20 4.63
N THR A 170 15.03 19.23 4.00
CA THR A 170 16.17 18.55 4.63
C THR A 170 17.20 19.59 5.06
N GLY A 171 17.61 19.53 6.33
CA GLY A 171 18.66 20.39 6.87
C GLY A 171 18.24 21.82 7.21
N LYS A 172 17.01 22.23 6.90
CA LYS A 172 16.51 23.58 7.21
C LYS A 172 16.04 23.70 8.67
N PRO A 173 16.21 24.86 9.31
CA PRO A 173 15.68 25.09 10.65
C PRO A 173 14.15 25.11 10.63
N LEU A 174 13.53 24.20 11.37
CA LEU A 174 12.07 24.09 11.49
C LEU A 174 11.51 24.70 12.79
N ASN A 175 10.37 25.36 12.68
CA ASN A 175 9.51 25.70 13.81
C ASN A 175 8.69 24.46 14.22
N ILE A 176 9.02 23.88 15.38
CA ILE A 176 8.47 22.60 15.84
C ILE A 176 6.96 22.71 16.14
N GLU A 177 6.49 23.83 16.67
CA GLU A 177 5.07 24.07 16.96
C GLU A 177 4.23 24.14 15.68
N VAL A 178 4.70 24.89 14.67
CA VAL A 178 4.04 24.99 13.36
C VAL A 178 4.05 23.63 12.67
N LEU A 179 5.22 22.96 12.63
CA LEU A 179 5.38 21.64 12.04
C LEU A 179 4.43 20.61 12.66
N LYS A 180 4.28 20.65 14.00
CA LYS A 180 3.31 19.82 14.71
C LYS A 180 1.88 20.10 14.25
N GLY A 181 1.51 21.38 14.09
CA GLY A 181 0.21 21.80 13.56
C GLY A 181 -0.06 21.24 12.16
N VAL A 182 0.92 21.30 11.26
CA VAL A 182 0.84 20.75 9.89
C VAL A 182 0.55 19.25 9.94
N PHE A 183 1.33 18.48 10.70
CA PHE A 183 1.12 17.03 10.80
C PHE A 183 -0.20 16.66 11.48
N GLU A 184 -0.64 17.44 12.46
CA GLU A 184 -1.96 17.27 13.04
C GLU A 184 -3.07 17.54 12.02
N SER A 185 -2.94 18.56 11.16
CA SER A 185 -3.92 18.82 10.10
C SER A 185 -3.99 17.65 9.11
N LEU A 186 -2.84 17.24 8.57
CA LEU A 186 -2.74 16.11 7.63
C LEU A 186 -3.25 14.79 8.24
N GLY A 187 -3.00 14.58 9.54
CA GLY A 187 -3.52 13.44 10.28
C GLY A 187 -5.06 13.46 10.40
N ARG A 188 -5.66 14.65 10.55
CA ARG A 188 -7.12 14.83 10.54
C ARG A 188 -7.70 14.57 9.15
N GLU A 189 -7.11 15.15 8.10
CA GLU A 189 -7.55 14.91 6.73
C GLU A 189 -7.56 13.43 6.38
N ARG A 190 -6.47 12.72 6.71
CA ARG A 190 -6.36 11.28 6.50
C ARG A 190 -7.42 10.48 7.27
N PHE A 191 -7.76 10.91 8.49
CA PHE A 191 -8.84 10.28 9.26
C PHE A 191 -10.19 10.46 8.56
N LEU A 192 -10.50 11.70 8.12
CA LEU A 192 -11.75 12.01 7.44
C LEU A 192 -11.86 11.28 6.09
N GLU A 193 -10.79 11.20 5.30
CA GLU A 193 -10.76 10.44 4.05
C GLU A 193 -11.09 8.94 4.27
N LYS A 194 -10.51 8.34 5.32
CA LYS A 194 -10.79 6.94 5.67
C LYS A 194 -12.22 6.75 6.15
N MET A 195 -12.70 7.68 6.98
CA MET A 195 -14.07 7.70 7.46
C MET A 195 -15.04 7.78 6.28
N GLU A 196 -14.83 8.70 5.33
CA GLU A 196 -15.67 8.84 4.13
C GLU A 196 -15.68 7.57 3.27
N SER A 197 -14.51 6.95 3.08
CA SER A 197 -14.40 5.68 2.36
C SER A 197 -15.24 4.58 3.04
N MET A 198 -15.24 4.53 4.38
CA MET A 198 -16.05 3.58 5.15
C MET A 198 -17.53 3.96 5.18
N ARG A 199 -17.85 5.27 5.18
CA ARG A 199 -19.22 5.79 5.10
C ARG A 199 -19.87 5.43 3.76
N LEU A 200 -19.11 5.38 2.67
CA LEU A 200 -19.60 4.87 1.40
C LEU A 200 -19.98 3.38 1.50
N LEU A 201 -19.16 2.56 2.16
CA LEU A 201 -19.47 1.13 2.38
C LEU A 201 -20.69 0.95 3.29
N ARG A 202 -20.86 1.82 4.29
CA ARG A 202 -22.02 1.85 5.20
C ARG A 202 -23.38 1.98 4.48
N THR A 203 -23.40 2.49 3.25
CA THR A 203 -24.63 2.54 2.42
C THR A 203 -25.15 1.15 2.01
N ARG A 204 -24.30 0.12 2.10
CA ARG A 204 -24.61 -1.26 1.70
C ARG A 204 -24.42 -2.28 2.82
N LEU A 205 -23.64 -1.93 3.83
CA LEU A 205 -23.32 -2.79 4.97
C LEU A 205 -23.96 -2.23 6.24
N ASP A 206 -24.38 -3.12 7.13
CA ASP A 206 -24.63 -2.73 8.52
C ASP A 206 -23.31 -2.40 9.25
N PHE A 207 -23.42 -1.88 10.47
CA PHE A 207 -22.25 -1.49 11.24
C PHE A 207 -21.39 -2.68 11.69
N GLU A 208 -22.00 -3.85 11.94
CA GLU A 208 -21.28 -5.04 12.39
C GLU A 208 -20.37 -5.55 11.27
N GLN A 209 -20.92 -5.73 10.07
CA GLN A 209 -20.20 -6.17 8.90
C GLN A 209 -19.16 -5.13 8.46
N LEU A 210 -19.48 -3.83 8.51
CA LEU A 210 -18.53 -2.76 8.20
C LEU A 210 -17.30 -2.79 9.12
N LEU A 211 -17.54 -2.95 10.43
CA LEU A 211 -16.48 -3.00 11.42
C LEU A 211 -15.68 -4.31 11.32
N TYR A 212 -16.37 -5.44 11.13
CA TYR A 212 -15.75 -6.75 10.94
C TYR A 212 -14.81 -6.78 9.73
N GLU A 213 -15.28 -6.39 8.54
CA GLU A 213 -14.42 -6.28 7.34
C GLU A 213 -13.25 -5.32 7.56
N GLY A 214 -13.50 -4.22 8.26
CA GLY A 214 -12.48 -3.24 8.60
C GLY A 214 -11.37 -3.82 9.49
N ILE A 215 -11.74 -4.55 10.55
CA ILE A 215 -10.78 -5.19 11.47
C ILE A 215 -10.01 -6.29 10.74
N MET A 216 -10.70 -7.13 9.96
CA MET A 216 -10.09 -8.18 9.13
C MET A 216 -9.03 -7.61 8.19
N GLU A 217 -9.37 -6.55 7.45
CA GLU A 217 -8.41 -5.85 6.58
C GLU A 217 -7.20 -5.32 7.37
N ALA A 218 -7.42 -4.71 8.54
CA ALA A 218 -6.35 -4.14 9.36
C ALA A 218 -5.42 -5.20 9.96
N LEU A 219 -5.92 -6.42 10.22
CA LEU A 219 -5.11 -7.54 10.69
C LEU A 219 -4.18 -8.09 9.62
N GLY A 220 -4.46 -7.85 8.34
CA GLY A 220 -3.75 -8.44 7.21
C GLY A 220 -2.47 -7.72 6.81
N TYR A 221 -2.11 -6.62 7.46
CA TYR A 221 -0.94 -5.81 7.08
C TYR A 221 -0.97 -5.45 5.58
N GLU A 222 0.17 -5.21 4.97
CA GLU A 222 0.25 -4.84 3.56
C GLU A 222 -0.13 -6.01 2.64
N ARG A 223 0.38 -7.22 2.91
CA ARG A 223 0.26 -8.35 1.98
C ARG A 223 -1.03 -9.15 2.08
N ASN A 224 -1.64 -9.21 3.27
CA ASN A 224 -2.85 -10.01 3.53
C ASN A 224 -4.09 -9.17 3.86
N SER A 225 -4.04 -7.83 3.76
CA SER A 225 -5.21 -6.97 4.01
C SER A 225 -6.38 -7.29 3.09
N LYS A 226 -6.11 -7.36 1.78
CA LYS A 226 -7.11 -7.72 0.76
C LYS A 226 -7.63 -9.15 0.93
N PRO A 227 -6.78 -10.20 1.06
CA PRO A 227 -7.24 -11.56 1.37
C PRO A 227 -8.13 -11.66 2.62
N LEU A 228 -7.78 -11.01 3.74
CA LEU A 228 -8.64 -11.07 4.93
C LEU A 228 -9.96 -10.32 4.75
N ARG A 229 -9.99 -9.19 4.04
CA ARG A 229 -11.25 -8.52 3.71
C ARG A 229 -12.12 -9.40 2.81
N GLU A 230 -11.53 -10.04 1.81
CA GLU A 230 -12.26 -10.98 0.93
C GLU A 230 -12.83 -12.16 1.74
N LEU A 231 -12.07 -12.72 2.68
CA LEU A 231 -12.57 -13.75 3.58
C LEU A 231 -13.77 -13.26 4.41
N ALA A 232 -13.70 -12.05 4.96
CA ALA A 232 -14.78 -11.44 5.72
C ALA A 232 -16.05 -11.14 4.90
N GLN A 233 -15.90 -10.94 3.59
CA GLN A 233 -17.02 -10.78 2.67
C GLN A 233 -17.66 -12.11 2.29
N GLN A 234 -16.87 -13.18 2.30
CA GLN A 234 -17.35 -14.53 2.00
C GLN A 234 -17.99 -15.22 3.20
N VAL A 235 -17.63 -14.80 4.42
CA VAL A 235 -18.18 -15.29 5.69
C VAL A 235 -18.71 -14.08 6.46
N PRO A 236 -19.98 -13.68 6.26
CA PRO A 236 -20.58 -12.54 6.95
C PRO A 236 -20.51 -12.67 8.47
N PHE A 237 -20.46 -11.54 9.19
CA PHE A 237 -20.38 -11.52 10.65
C PHE A 237 -21.54 -12.27 11.31
N THR A 238 -22.75 -12.17 10.75
CA THR A 238 -23.97 -12.86 11.20
C THR A 238 -23.85 -14.38 11.22
N ASP A 239 -22.89 -14.94 10.47
CA ASP A 239 -22.69 -16.38 10.41
C ASP A 239 -21.73 -16.85 11.51
N LEU A 240 -21.13 -15.91 12.25
CA LEU A 240 -20.09 -16.14 13.25
C LEU A 240 -20.47 -15.67 14.65
N ASP A 241 -21.36 -14.68 14.77
CA ASP A 241 -21.63 -13.91 15.98
C ASP A 241 -22.16 -14.74 17.17
N GLN A 242 -22.87 -15.85 16.90
CA GLN A 242 -23.38 -16.78 17.92
C GLN A 242 -22.57 -18.09 18.05
N LYS A 243 -21.44 -18.22 17.35
CA LYS A 243 -20.64 -19.44 17.33
C LYS A 243 -19.58 -19.47 18.43
N SER A 244 -19.15 -20.67 18.80
CA SER A 244 -17.98 -20.84 19.66
C SER A 244 -16.69 -20.39 18.95
N GLU A 245 -15.65 -20.04 19.71
CA GLU A 245 -14.36 -19.65 19.13
C GLU A 245 -13.82 -20.69 18.14
N LEU A 246 -13.96 -21.98 18.45
CA LEU A 246 -13.41 -23.06 17.63
C LEU A 246 -14.20 -23.25 16.33
N GLU A 247 -15.53 -23.09 16.36
CA GLU A 247 -16.37 -23.09 15.16
C GLU A 247 -16.03 -21.90 14.25
N ILE A 248 -15.83 -20.70 14.82
CA ILE A 248 -15.42 -19.52 14.05
C ILE A 248 -14.07 -19.77 13.39
N GLN A 249 -13.09 -20.32 14.12
CA GLN A 249 -11.80 -20.68 13.56
C GLN A 249 -11.93 -21.69 12.43
N ALA A 250 -12.70 -22.77 12.63
CA ALA A 250 -12.89 -23.83 11.64
C ALA A 250 -13.49 -23.28 10.33
N ILE A 251 -14.53 -22.46 10.42
CA ILE A 251 -15.17 -21.84 9.26
C ILE A 251 -14.20 -20.91 8.53
N LEU A 252 -13.52 -20.01 9.26
CA LEU A 252 -12.60 -19.04 8.64
C LEU A 252 -11.37 -19.71 8.01
N PHE A 253 -10.82 -20.75 8.64
CA PHE A 253 -9.73 -21.54 8.05
C PHE A 253 -10.18 -22.31 6.82
N GLY A 254 -11.35 -22.95 6.89
CA GLY A 254 -11.89 -23.76 5.80
C GLY A 254 -12.27 -22.93 4.58
N VAL A 255 -13.00 -21.83 4.75
CA VAL A 255 -13.31 -20.91 3.65
C VAL A 255 -12.05 -20.26 3.10
N GLY A 256 -11.08 -19.96 3.97
CA GLY A 256 -9.77 -19.47 3.58
C GLY A 256 -8.92 -20.47 2.81
N GLY A 257 -9.26 -21.76 2.78
CA GLY A 257 -8.45 -22.80 2.13
C GLY A 257 -7.13 -23.05 2.86
N LEU A 258 -7.11 -22.89 4.19
CA LEU A 258 -5.90 -22.93 5.02
C LEU A 258 -5.81 -24.15 5.94
N LEU A 259 -6.89 -24.95 6.04
CA LEU A 259 -6.88 -26.18 6.82
C LEU A 259 -5.89 -27.20 6.23
N PRO A 260 -5.25 -28.04 7.06
CA PRO A 260 -4.32 -29.06 6.59
C PRO A 260 -4.87 -29.95 5.47
N SER A 261 -6.14 -30.35 5.53
CA SER A 261 -6.79 -31.17 4.49
C SER A 261 -6.94 -30.46 3.14
N GLN A 262 -6.81 -29.13 3.10
CA GLN A 262 -7.01 -28.30 1.90
C GLN A 262 -5.68 -27.87 1.26
N ARG A 263 -4.54 -28.24 1.84
CA ARG A 263 -3.22 -27.86 1.31
C ARG A 263 -2.81 -28.72 0.14
N GLU A 264 -2.13 -28.11 -0.83
CA GLU A 264 -1.56 -28.84 -1.97
C GLU A 264 -0.48 -29.84 -1.53
N LYS A 265 0.29 -29.48 -0.49
CA LYS A 265 1.30 -30.36 0.10
C LYS A 265 0.78 -30.91 1.43
N PRO A 266 0.58 -32.24 1.54
CA PRO A 266 0.18 -32.86 2.80
C PRO A 266 1.15 -32.52 3.92
N LEU A 267 0.61 -32.19 5.09
CA LEU A 267 1.39 -32.01 6.31
C LEU A 267 1.68 -33.38 6.97
N PRO A 268 2.75 -33.49 7.78
CA PRO A 268 3.06 -34.74 8.48
C PRO A 268 1.94 -35.19 9.45
N PRO A 269 1.81 -36.49 9.73
CA PRO A 269 0.81 -37.03 10.65
C PRO A 269 0.83 -36.38 12.04
N GLU A 270 2.02 -36.00 12.53
CA GLU A 270 2.18 -35.34 13.83
C GLU A 270 1.44 -33.98 13.90
N VAL A 271 1.14 -33.38 12.75
CA VAL A 271 0.38 -32.14 12.63
C VAL A 271 -1.11 -32.43 12.42
N THR A 272 -1.44 -33.39 11.54
CA THR A 272 -2.84 -33.69 11.22
C THR A 272 -3.56 -34.43 12.34
N ASP A 273 -2.83 -35.17 13.17
CA ASP A 273 -3.37 -35.94 14.29
C ASP A 273 -3.33 -35.14 15.61
N ASP A 274 -2.87 -33.88 15.59
CA ASP A 274 -2.95 -33.00 16.76
C ASP A 274 -4.43 -32.79 17.14
N PRO A 275 -4.82 -33.00 18.41
CA PRO A 275 -6.22 -32.91 18.82
C PRO A 275 -6.91 -31.58 18.48
N SER A 276 -6.17 -30.48 18.51
CA SER A 276 -6.68 -29.14 18.17
C SER A 276 -6.96 -29.03 16.66
N VAL A 277 -6.10 -29.63 15.84
CA VAL A 277 -6.23 -29.65 14.39
C VAL A 277 -7.38 -30.56 13.96
N THR A 278 -7.46 -31.76 14.54
CA THR A 278 -8.56 -32.71 14.30
C THR A 278 -9.91 -32.08 14.63
N ALA A 279 -10.03 -31.39 15.77
CA ALA A 279 -11.27 -30.72 16.15
C ALA A 279 -11.68 -29.61 15.16
N LEU A 280 -10.71 -28.84 14.64
CA LEU A 280 -10.99 -27.84 13.59
C LEU A 280 -11.48 -28.48 12.29
N GLU A 281 -10.86 -29.59 11.87
CA GLU A 281 -11.25 -30.33 10.67
C GLU A 281 -12.65 -30.96 10.81
N GLU A 282 -12.98 -31.49 11.99
CA GLU A 282 -14.32 -32.04 12.27
C GLU A 282 -15.40 -30.95 12.26
N LEU A 283 -15.15 -29.81 12.92
CA LEU A 283 -16.08 -28.68 12.93
C LEU A 283 -16.24 -28.06 11.53
N TRP A 284 -15.16 -28.02 10.74
CA TRP A 284 -15.24 -27.58 9.35
C TRP A 284 -16.16 -28.50 8.54
N ARG A 285 -15.95 -29.82 8.59
CA ARG A 285 -16.78 -30.80 7.87
C ARG A 285 -18.26 -30.75 8.29
N ALA A 286 -18.53 -30.41 9.56
CA ALA A 286 -19.89 -30.24 10.06
C ALA A 286 -20.51 -28.88 9.69
N SER A 287 -19.73 -27.93 9.17
CA SER A 287 -20.22 -26.60 8.80
C SER A 287 -20.91 -26.60 7.44
N GLU A 288 -21.93 -25.75 7.28
CA GLU A 288 -22.65 -25.55 6.02
C GLU A 288 -21.73 -25.05 4.89
N TYR A 289 -20.58 -24.47 5.25
CA TYR A 289 -19.58 -23.96 4.33
C TYR A 289 -18.77 -25.07 3.64
N ALA A 290 -18.65 -26.26 4.23
CA ALA A 290 -17.86 -27.35 3.66
C ALA A 290 -18.49 -27.95 2.39
N GLU A 291 -19.82 -27.85 2.26
CA GLU A 291 -20.57 -28.33 1.09
C GLU A 291 -20.54 -27.33 -0.08
N LEU A 292 -20.05 -26.11 0.15
CA LEU A 292 -19.96 -25.07 -0.88
C LEU A 292 -18.67 -25.24 -1.71
N PRO A 293 -18.68 -24.86 -3.00
CA PRO A 293 -17.46 -24.85 -3.80
C PRO A 293 -16.35 -24.05 -3.12
N PRO A 294 -15.09 -24.51 -3.16
CA PRO A 294 -13.96 -23.79 -2.58
C PRO A 294 -13.92 -22.34 -3.08
N ARG A 295 -13.97 -21.39 -2.15
CA ARG A 295 -14.02 -19.97 -2.48
C ARG A 295 -12.65 -19.28 -2.42
N MET A 296 -11.74 -19.78 -1.59
CA MET A 296 -10.33 -19.37 -1.54
C MET A 296 -9.43 -20.60 -1.48
N THR A 297 -8.16 -20.41 -1.86
CA THR A 297 -7.10 -21.43 -1.78
C THR A 297 -5.89 -20.89 -1.04
N GLU A 298 -5.00 -21.77 -0.57
CA GLU A 298 -3.76 -21.39 0.14
C GLU A 298 -2.93 -20.36 -0.66
N ALA A 299 -2.92 -20.45 -2.00
CA ALA A 299 -2.21 -19.54 -2.89
C ALA A 299 -2.69 -18.08 -2.81
N ARG A 300 -3.87 -17.81 -2.22
CA ARG A 300 -4.37 -16.45 -2.02
C ARG A 300 -3.61 -15.71 -0.90
N TRP A 301 -2.90 -16.45 -0.06
CA TRP A 301 -2.28 -15.95 1.17
C TRP A 301 -0.77 -15.78 1.01
N SER A 302 -0.25 -14.71 1.61
CA SER A 302 1.19 -14.47 1.69
C SER A 302 1.74 -14.90 3.05
N PHE A 303 2.63 -15.89 3.05
CA PHE A 303 3.39 -16.35 4.23
C PHE A 303 4.83 -15.81 4.28
N THR A 304 5.21 -14.90 3.38
CA THR A 304 6.56 -14.30 3.33
C THR A 304 6.82 -13.28 4.45
N GLU A 305 5.78 -12.84 5.16
CA GLU A 305 5.94 -11.98 6.33
C GLU A 305 6.56 -12.75 7.50
N ARG A 306 6.98 -12.02 8.55
CA ARG A 306 7.48 -12.63 9.78
C ARG A 306 6.44 -13.64 10.32
N PRO A 307 6.84 -14.81 10.84
CA PRO A 307 5.91 -15.85 11.31
C PRO A 307 4.80 -15.36 12.25
N LEU A 308 5.09 -14.36 13.09
CA LEU A 308 4.11 -13.77 14.00
C LEU A 308 2.98 -12.98 13.31
N ASN A 309 3.13 -12.65 12.03
CA ASN A 309 2.15 -11.96 11.21
C ASN A 309 1.42 -12.88 10.23
N HIS A 310 1.71 -14.18 10.23
CA HIS A 310 1.06 -15.12 9.33
C HIS A 310 -0.47 -15.05 9.44
N PRO A 311 -1.19 -15.18 8.31
CA PRO A 311 -2.65 -15.05 8.27
C PRO A 311 -3.33 -16.06 9.18
N THR A 312 -2.71 -17.21 9.44
CA THR A 312 -3.21 -18.22 10.37
C THR A 312 -3.34 -17.69 11.80
N ARG A 313 -2.34 -16.97 12.30
CA ARG A 313 -2.43 -16.29 13.61
C ARG A 313 -3.46 -15.17 13.61
N ARG A 314 -3.67 -14.51 12.47
CA ARG A 314 -4.66 -13.42 12.33
C ARG A 314 -6.08 -13.94 12.37
N ILE A 315 -6.33 -15.08 11.73
CA ILE A 315 -7.62 -15.79 11.79
C ILE A 315 -7.89 -16.30 13.21
N ALA A 316 -6.90 -16.89 13.88
CA ALA A 316 -7.04 -17.26 15.29
C ALA A 316 -7.39 -16.05 16.17
N ALA A 317 -6.73 -14.91 15.93
CA ALA A 317 -6.97 -13.69 16.70
C ALA A 317 -8.38 -13.12 16.53
N ILE A 318 -8.87 -13.00 15.29
CA ILE A 318 -10.21 -12.47 15.03
C ILE A 318 -11.29 -13.41 15.54
N SER A 319 -11.07 -14.73 15.49
CA SER A 319 -12.02 -15.71 16.01
C SER A 319 -12.23 -15.53 17.52
N GLN A 320 -11.15 -15.31 18.27
CA GLN A 320 -11.22 -14.94 19.69
C GLN A 320 -11.94 -13.61 19.91
N LEU A 321 -11.65 -12.60 19.09
CA LEU A 321 -12.28 -11.29 19.23
C LEU A 321 -13.79 -11.34 18.97
N ILE A 322 -14.23 -12.03 17.92
CA ILE A 322 -15.65 -12.23 17.60
C ILE A 322 -16.33 -12.96 18.75
N HIS A 323 -15.75 -14.07 19.22
CA HIS A 323 -16.32 -14.81 20.34
C HIS A 323 -16.44 -13.94 21.61
N ARG A 324 -15.41 -13.14 21.94
CA ARG A 324 -15.44 -12.21 23.08
C ARG A 324 -16.46 -11.07 22.93
N SER A 325 -16.85 -10.75 21.70
CA SER A 325 -17.85 -9.70 21.43
C SER A 325 -19.28 -10.15 21.75
N GLN A 326 -19.50 -11.45 21.97
CA GLN A 326 -20.79 -12.03 22.39
C GLN A 326 -21.97 -11.57 21.51
N GLY A 327 -21.77 -11.61 20.18
CA GLY A 327 -22.80 -11.31 19.20
C GLY A 327 -22.76 -9.90 18.58
N SER A 328 -21.94 -8.97 19.07
CA SER A 328 -21.89 -7.61 18.51
C SER A 328 -20.55 -6.91 18.74
N LEU A 329 -19.82 -6.64 17.66
CA LEU A 329 -18.60 -5.82 17.69
C LEU A 329 -18.93 -4.37 18.02
N MET A 330 -20.06 -3.85 17.55
CA MET A 330 -20.48 -2.49 17.87
C MET A 330 -20.71 -2.32 19.37
N MET A 331 -21.53 -3.18 20.00
CA MET A 331 -21.77 -3.12 21.44
C MET A 331 -20.50 -3.41 22.26
N TYR A 332 -19.56 -4.17 21.69
CA TYR A 332 -18.28 -4.44 22.34
C TYR A 332 -17.37 -3.20 22.41
N PHE A 333 -17.42 -2.29 21.42
CA PHE A 333 -16.51 -1.14 21.33
C PHE A 333 -17.17 0.23 21.54
N LEU A 334 -18.35 0.46 20.95
CA LEU A 334 -19.01 1.76 20.90
C LEU A 334 -19.26 2.38 22.29
N PRO A 335 -19.75 1.65 23.31
CA PRO A 335 -19.97 2.23 24.64
C PRO A 335 -18.71 2.80 25.29
N ILE A 336 -17.52 2.32 24.91
CA ILE A 336 -16.24 2.85 25.39
C ILE A 336 -15.91 4.14 24.65
N CYS A 337 -16.15 4.16 23.34
CA CYS A 337 -16.01 5.37 22.53
C CYS A 337 -16.97 6.46 23.03
N GLU A 338 -18.20 6.14 23.43
CA GLU A 338 -19.16 7.12 23.94
C GLU A 338 -18.73 7.82 25.23
N LYS A 339 -17.86 7.20 26.05
CA LYS A 339 -17.26 7.82 27.25
C LYS A 339 -16.49 9.10 26.93
N VAL A 340 -16.11 9.34 25.66
CA VAL A 340 -15.46 10.60 25.24
C VAL A 340 -16.33 11.83 25.44
N VAL A 341 -17.66 11.68 25.45
CA VAL A 341 -18.61 12.78 25.64
C VAL A 341 -18.42 13.42 27.02
N SER A 342 -18.11 12.62 28.03
CA SER A 342 -17.84 13.07 29.40
C SER A 342 -16.35 13.23 29.73
N ALA A 343 -15.45 13.01 28.77
CA ALA A 343 -14.01 13.05 29.01
C ALA A 343 -13.42 14.43 28.72
N ASP A 344 -13.28 15.24 29.76
CA ASP A 344 -12.78 16.62 29.71
C ASP A 344 -11.25 16.74 29.85
N THR A 345 -10.57 15.69 30.30
CA THR A 345 -9.12 15.68 30.51
C THR A 345 -8.40 14.68 29.62
N ARG A 346 -7.14 15.01 29.27
CA ARG A 346 -6.24 14.08 28.56
C ARG A 346 -6.07 12.75 29.29
N LYS A 347 -6.10 12.74 30.63
CA LYS A 347 -5.99 11.51 31.45
C LYS A 347 -7.19 10.57 31.20
N LEU A 348 -8.41 11.10 31.14
CA LEU A 348 -9.61 10.33 30.86
C LEU A 348 -9.60 9.76 29.44
N LEU A 349 -9.26 10.58 28.45
CA LEU A 349 -9.12 10.11 27.05
C LEU A 349 -8.07 8.97 26.92
N ARG A 350 -6.96 9.07 27.65
CA ARG A 350 -5.96 8.00 27.70
C ARG A 350 -6.45 6.73 28.40
N ALA A 351 -7.33 6.85 29.38
CA ALA A 351 -7.98 5.69 29.99
C ALA A 351 -8.91 4.97 29.01
N ILE A 352 -9.67 5.74 28.21
CA ILE A 352 -10.53 5.21 27.13
C ILE A 352 -9.68 4.48 26.08
N GLU A 353 -8.58 5.08 25.62
CA GLU A 353 -7.63 4.42 24.71
C GLU A 353 -7.10 3.09 25.28
N LYS A 354 -6.72 3.08 26.57
CA LYS A 354 -6.21 1.87 27.24
C LYS A 354 -7.27 0.77 27.31
N GLU A 355 -8.52 1.14 27.59
CA GLU A 355 -9.65 0.21 27.63
C GLU A 355 -9.94 -0.40 26.26
N LEU A 356 -9.92 0.41 25.18
CA LEU A 356 -10.04 -0.07 23.80
C LEU A 356 -8.89 -1.02 23.44
N CYS A 357 -7.65 -0.66 23.81
CA CYS A 357 -6.49 -1.52 23.58
C CYS A 357 -6.63 -2.86 24.30
N ALA A 358 -7.09 -2.86 25.56
CA ALA A 358 -7.24 -4.07 26.34
C ALA A 358 -8.24 -5.05 25.73
N ARG A 359 -9.34 -4.55 25.14
CA ARG A 359 -10.33 -5.37 24.42
C ARG A 359 -9.79 -5.97 23.12
N LEU A 360 -8.90 -5.27 22.43
CA LEU A 360 -8.27 -5.75 21.19
C LEU A 360 -7.06 -6.63 21.41
N MET A 361 -6.41 -6.57 22.58
CA MET A 361 -5.22 -7.37 22.85
C MET A 361 -5.62 -8.82 23.08
N ILE A 362 -5.06 -9.70 22.24
CA ILE A 362 -5.38 -11.13 22.24
C ILE A 362 -4.10 -11.91 22.53
N GLU A 363 -4.13 -12.69 23.62
CA GLU A 363 -3.12 -13.69 23.95
C GLU A 363 -3.37 -14.98 23.15
N PRO A 364 -2.32 -15.72 22.76
CA PRO A 364 -2.52 -17.04 22.15
C PRO A 364 -3.09 -18.02 23.18
N VAL A 365 -3.90 -18.97 22.72
CA VAL A 365 -4.45 -20.07 23.52
C VAL A 365 -4.28 -21.37 22.75
N GLY A 366 -3.94 -22.46 23.46
CA GLY A 366 -3.89 -23.80 22.90
C GLY A 366 -2.86 -23.93 21.77
N TYR A 367 -3.29 -24.40 20.60
CA TYR A 367 -2.41 -24.65 19.44
C TYR A 367 -1.52 -23.44 19.11
N TRP A 368 -2.08 -22.23 19.16
CA TRP A 368 -1.43 -21.00 18.72
C TRP A 368 -0.40 -20.42 19.71
N GLU A 369 -0.27 -21.00 20.91
CA GLU A 369 0.78 -20.63 21.87
C GLU A 369 2.18 -20.99 21.35
N LYS A 370 2.27 -22.10 20.60
CA LYS A 370 3.54 -22.68 20.15
C LYS A 370 3.71 -22.65 18.63
N HIS A 371 2.65 -22.28 17.89
CA HIS A 371 2.62 -22.36 16.43
C HIS A 371 2.33 -21.00 15.78
N SER A 372 3.04 -20.75 14.67
CA SER A 372 2.75 -19.62 13.77
C SER A 372 1.87 -20.00 12.59
N ASN A 373 1.96 -21.25 12.16
CA ASN A 373 1.18 -21.87 11.11
C ASN A 373 0.97 -23.35 11.49
N PHE A 374 0.06 -24.05 10.85
CA PHE A 374 -0.09 -25.49 11.04
C PHE A 374 1.25 -26.19 10.76
N GLY A 375 1.74 -26.94 11.75
CA GLY A 375 3.02 -27.64 11.73
C GLY A 375 4.27 -26.77 11.88
N THR A 376 4.14 -25.44 11.95
CA THR A 376 5.27 -24.52 12.11
C THR A 376 5.37 -24.06 13.58
N GLY A 377 6.03 -24.89 14.38
CA GLY A 377 6.28 -24.65 15.80
C GLY A 377 7.42 -23.67 16.08
N GLY A 378 7.82 -23.58 17.35
CA GLY A 378 9.01 -22.82 17.77
C GLY A 378 8.79 -21.33 17.98
N THR A 379 7.54 -20.87 18.00
CA THR A 379 7.25 -19.49 18.40
C THR A 379 7.43 -19.35 19.91
N ARG A 380 8.23 -18.35 20.34
CA ARG A 380 8.14 -17.87 21.73
C ARG A 380 6.71 -17.39 21.98
N HIS A 381 6.22 -17.53 23.23
CA HIS A 381 4.88 -17.07 23.62
C HIS A 381 4.69 -15.60 23.21
N ALA A 382 3.98 -15.40 22.10
CA ALA A 382 3.81 -14.10 21.46
C ALA A 382 2.32 -13.82 21.33
N VAL A 383 1.91 -12.63 21.74
CA VAL A 383 0.54 -12.13 21.57
C VAL A 383 0.05 -12.31 20.13
N LEU A 384 -1.21 -12.68 19.96
CA LEU A 384 -1.87 -12.71 18.66
C LEU A 384 -2.13 -11.27 18.19
N ILE A 385 -2.65 -10.40 19.05
CA ILE A 385 -2.75 -8.95 18.81
C ILE A 385 -2.07 -8.21 19.95
N GLY A 386 -0.96 -7.55 19.65
CA GLY A 386 -0.26 -6.69 20.60
C GLY A 386 -0.71 -5.24 20.56
N LYS A 387 -0.25 -4.44 21.54
CA LYS A 387 -0.62 -3.03 21.71
C LYS A 387 -0.49 -2.19 20.44
N SER A 388 0.61 -2.30 19.69
CA SER A 388 0.78 -1.52 18.46
C SER A 388 -0.30 -1.83 17.41
N ARG A 389 -0.64 -3.12 17.24
CA ARG A 389 -1.67 -3.53 16.28
C ARG A 389 -3.06 -3.12 16.77
N ALA A 390 -3.32 -3.19 18.06
CA ALA A 390 -4.56 -2.68 18.65
C ALA A 390 -4.74 -1.17 18.37
N ILE A 391 -3.69 -0.35 18.58
CA ILE A 391 -3.71 1.08 18.25
C ILE A 391 -4.00 1.31 16.77
N ASP A 392 -3.34 0.56 15.87
CA ASP A 392 -3.57 0.66 14.43
C ASP A 392 -5.04 0.38 14.07
N ILE A 393 -5.65 -0.66 14.66
CA ILE A 393 -7.06 -1.00 14.44
C ILE A 393 -7.98 0.10 15.00
N ILE A 394 -7.68 0.61 16.20
CA ILE A 394 -8.47 1.68 16.82
C ILE A 394 -8.51 2.91 15.91
N VAL A 395 -7.34 3.40 15.53
CA VAL A 395 -7.19 4.65 14.77
C VAL A 395 -7.75 4.54 13.36
N ASN A 396 -7.58 3.38 12.71
CA ASN A 396 -7.93 3.23 11.30
C ASN A 396 -9.32 2.63 11.06
N LYS A 397 -9.93 1.99 12.06
CA LYS A 397 -11.20 1.24 11.90
C LYS A 397 -12.24 1.61 12.96
N ILE A 398 -11.93 1.43 14.25
CA ILE A 398 -12.93 1.64 15.31
C ILE A 398 -13.34 3.11 15.41
N LEU A 399 -12.38 4.04 15.50
CA LEU A 399 -12.71 5.47 15.64
C LEU A 399 -13.42 6.03 14.40
N PRO A 400 -13.02 5.72 13.14
CA PRO A 400 -13.79 6.11 11.97
C PRO A 400 -15.23 5.56 11.96
N VAL A 401 -15.43 4.29 12.35
CA VAL A 401 -16.79 3.70 12.43
C VAL A 401 -17.62 4.36 13.52
N ALA A 402 -17.04 4.58 14.70
CA ALA A 402 -17.71 5.31 15.78
C ALA A 402 -18.04 6.76 15.36
N TYR A 403 -17.23 7.38 14.51
CA TYR A 403 -17.49 8.72 13.99
C TYR A 403 -18.66 8.71 12.99
N ILE A 404 -18.77 7.69 12.15
CA ILE A 404 -19.92 7.47 11.26
C ILE A 404 -21.20 7.29 12.09
N TRP A 405 -21.14 6.46 13.13
CA TRP A 405 -22.25 6.31 14.08
C TRP A 405 -22.67 7.66 14.67
N ALA A 406 -21.70 8.45 15.15
CA ALA A 406 -21.94 9.77 15.72
C ALA A 406 -22.58 10.77 14.74
N ILE A 407 -22.33 10.63 13.43
CA ILE A 407 -23.03 11.38 12.38
C ILE A 407 -24.47 10.88 12.23
N GLU A 408 -24.68 9.55 12.14
CA GLU A 408 -26.02 8.97 11.95
C GLU A 408 -26.97 9.25 13.11
N VAL A 409 -26.46 9.35 14.34
CA VAL A 409 -27.26 9.72 15.52
C VAL A 409 -27.25 11.23 15.84
N ASP A 410 -26.70 12.06 14.94
CA ASP A 410 -26.62 13.52 15.05
C ASP A 410 -25.99 14.02 16.38
N SER A 411 -24.97 13.31 16.87
CA SER A 411 -24.27 13.66 18.11
C SER A 411 -22.97 14.43 17.83
N GLN A 412 -23.06 15.76 17.83
CA GLN A 412 -21.89 16.63 17.67
C GLN A 412 -20.85 16.42 18.79
N GLN A 413 -21.30 16.22 20.05
CA GLN A 413 -20.39 16.01 21.17
C GLN A 413 -19.58 14.71 21.00
N LEU A 414 -20.20 13.64 20.48
CA LEU A 414 -19.50 12.39 20.21
C LEU A 414 -18.51 12.54 19.06
N GLN A 415 -18.88 13.22 17.97
CA GLN A 415 -17.97 13.52 16.86
C GLN A 415 -16.72 14.28 17.34
N GLU A 416 -16.91 15.36 18.10
CA GLU A 416 -15.81 16.14 18.67
C GLU A 416 -14.96 15.32 19.64
N GLY A 417 -15.62 14.53 20.52
CA GLY A 417 -14.95 13.69 21.49
C GLY A 417 -14.10 12.59 20.84
N ILE A 418 -14.56 11.98 19.74
CA ILE A 418 -13.78 10.99 18.97
C ILE A 418 -12.53 11.62 18.36
N LEU A 419 -12.65 12.83 17.80
CA LEU A 419 -11.50 13.56 17.24
C LEU A 419 -10.51 14.00 18.34
N LYS A 420 -11.01 14.35 19.54
CA LYS A 420 -10.17 14.60 20.73
C LYS A 420 -9.48 13.31 21.20
N LEU A 421 -10.15 12.17 21.20
CA LEU A 421 -9.54 10.88 21.52
C LEU A 421 -8.44 10.53 20.52
N TYR A 422 -8.72 10.65 19.22
CA TYR A 422 -7.76 10.40 18.14
C TYR A 422 -6.49 11.26 18.28
N SER A 423 -6.64 12.55 18.62
CA SER A 423 -5.50 13.45 18.78
C SER A 423 -4.57 13.05 19.92
N VAL A 424 -5.09 12.39 20.96
CA VAL A 424 -4.30 11.95 22.09
C VAL A 424 -3.81 10.52 21.99
N CYS A 425 -4.35 9.65 21.13
CA CYS A 425 -3.95 8.24 21.03
C CYS A 425 -2.42 8.05 20.97
N SER A 426 -1.91 6.99 21.62
CA SER A 426 -0.48 6.64 21.56
C SER A 426 -0.05 6.40 20.12
N LYS A 427 1.19 6.75 19.81
CA LYS A 427 1.81 6.31 18.57
C LYS A 427 1.94 4.78 18.49
N SER A 428 1.97 4.26 17.27
CA SER A 428 2.23 2.85 16.96
C SER A 428 3.73 2.53 17.10
N ALA A 429 4.13 1.31 16.73
CA ALA A 429 5.55 0.92 16.64
C ALA A 429 6.29 1.61 15.48
N GLY A 430 5.58 2.36 14.64
CA GLY A 430 6.09 3.00 13.43
C GLY A 430 6.29 2.01 12.27
N ASN A 431 6.27 2.55 11.05
CA ASN A 431 6.48 1.79 9.81
C ASN A 431 7.65 2.37 9.00
N GLN A 432 7.94 1.76 7.85
CA GLN A 432 9.04 2.22 6.99
C GLN A 432 8.85 3.67 6.53
N ILE A 433 7.61 4.11 6.28
CA ILE A 433 7.29 5.49 5.89
C ILE A 433 7.68 6.47 7.00
N ILE A 434 7.36 6.15 8.27
CA ILE A 434 7.73 7.02 9.40
C ILE A 434 9.25 7.14 9.51
N ARG A 435 10.00 6.05 9.26
CA ARG A 435 11.47 6.09 9.25
C ARG A 435 12.02 6.92 8.09
N LYS A 436 11.38 6.88 6.91
CA LYS A 436 11.74 7.72 5.78
C LYS A 436 11.52 9.20 6.11
N ILE A 437 10.35 9.54 6.66
CA ILE A 437 10.04 10.90 7.13
C ILE A 437 11.03 11.36 8.21
N ASP A 438 11.39 10.49 9.16
CA ASP A 438 12.38 10.79 10.20
C ASP A 438 13.71 11.23 9.58
N LYS A 439 14.24 10.42 8.66
CA LYS A 439 15.50 10.70 7.96
C LYS A 439 15.44 11.94 7.06
N GLN A 440 14.32 12.12 6.37
CA GLN A 440 14.17 13.16 5.35
C GLN A 440 13.92 14.55 5.94
N ILE A 441 13.26 14.66 7.10
CA ILE A 441 12.81 15.96 7.64
C ILE A 441 13.59 16.34 8.90
N PHE A 442 14.00 15.38 9.72
CA PHE A 442 14.55 15.65 11.04
C PHE A 442 16.06 15.46 11.06
N THR A 443 16.72 16.19 11.96
CA THR A 443 18.18 16.19 12.14
C THR A 443 18.55 15.85 13.58
N GLU A 444 19.85 15.77 13.88
CA GLU A 444 20.31 15.56 15.27
C GLU A 444 19.88 16.67 16.23
N THR A 445 19.81 17.92 15.75
CA THR A 445 19.37 19.08 16.54
C THR A 445 17.86 19.27 16.51
N GLN A 446 17.17 18.79 15.47
CA GLN A 446 15.73 18.89 15.29
C GLN A 446 15.09 17.51 15.20
N GLN A 447 14.99 16.82 16.34
CA GLN A 447 14.59 15.43 16.38
C GLN A 447 13.06 15.25 16.37
N MET A 448 12.54 14.25 15.65
CA MET A 448 11.10 13.94 15.59
C MET A 448 10.46 13.80 16.98
N ARG A 449 11.20 13.31 17.98
CA ARG A 449 10.69 13.16 19.36
C ARG A 449 10.22 14.47 20.00
N LEU A 450 10.74 15.62 19.54
CA LEU A 450 10.34 16.95 20.02
C LEU A 450 8.87 17.25 19.72
N LEU A 451 8.31 16.68 18.65
CA LEU A 451 6.89 16.78 18.32
C LEU A 451 5.98 16.06 19.33
N LYS A 452 6.55 15.18 20.18
CA LYS A 452 5.82 14.26 21.06
C LYS A 452 4.73 13.49 20.27
N PRO A 453 5.13 12.73 19.23
CA PRO A 453 4.21 12.19 18.24
C PRO A 453 3.10 11.32 18.86
N THR A 454 1.86 11.62 18.50
CA THR A 454 0.66 10.82 18.74
C THR A 454 0.30 10.03 17.48
N ALA A 455 -0.69 9.13 17.56
CA ALA A 455 -1.17 8.42 16.37
C ALA A 455 -1.63 9.39 15.26
N LYS A 456 -2.24 10.52 15.64
CA LYS A 456 -2.67 11.56 14.69
C LYS A 456 -1.49 12.14 13.92
N ILE A 457 -0.39 12.47 14.61
CA ILE A 457 0.84 12.97 13.97
C ILE A 457 1.46 11.89 13.06
N GLU A 458 1.47 10.61 13.49
CA GLU A 458 1.95 9.51 12.64
C GLU A 458 1.12 9.32 11.37
N GLN A 459 -0.20 9.46 11.44
CA GLN A 459 -1.05 9.48 10.24
C GLN A 459 -0.74 10.69 9.36
N GLY A 460 -0.39 11.84 9.95
CA GLY A 460 0.12 13.01 9.24
C GLY A 460 1.41 12.73 8.47
N PHE A 461 2.38 12.04 9.09
CA PHE A 461 3.60 11.61 8.40
C PHE A 461 3.29 10.73 7.19
N ILE A 462 2.38 9.77 7.34
CA ILE A 462 1.98 8.87 6.26
C ILE A 462 1.28 9.64 5.13
N ARG A 463 0.40 10.58 5.46
CA ARG A 463 -0.28 11.44 4.48
C ARG A 463 0.71 12.31 3.72
N LEU A 464 1.62 12.99 4.42
CA LEU A 464 2.66 13.80 3.78
C LEU A 464 3.49 12.96 2.80
N TYR A 465 3.96 11.79 3.25
CA TYR A 465 4.79 10.95 2.41
C TYR A 465 4.05 10.48 1.17
N LYS A 466 2.84 9.92 1.34
CA LYS A 466 2.09 9.30 0.23
C LYS A 466 1.53 10.30 -0.78
N ASN A 467 1.28 11.53 -0.38
CA ASN A 467 0.64 12.52 -1.25
C ASN A 467 1.63 13.57 -1.78
N TYR A 468 2.85 13.64 -1.23
CA TYR A 468 3.84 14.65 -1.62
C TYR A 468 5.24 14.06 -1.76
N CYS A 469 5.80 13.46 -0.71
CA CYS A 469 7.21 13.05 -0.74
C CYS A 469 7.50 11.92 -1.73
N ALA A 470 6.59 10.95 -1.88
CA ALA A 470 6.75 9.83 -2.80
C ALA A 470 6.82 10.28 -4.27
N ASP A 471 6.07 11.33 -4.59
CA ASP A 471 5.96 11.91 -5.94
C ASP A 471 6.83 13.17 -6.11
N TRP A 472 7.71 13.46 -5.15
CA TRP A 472 8.63 14.62 -5.14
C TRP A 472 7.95 16.00 -5.29
N LEU A 473 6.70 16.14 -4.85
CA LEU A 473 5.92 17.38 -4.92
C LEU A 473 6.32 18.39 -3.84
N CYS A 474 7.63 18.68 -3.72
CA CYS A 474 8.14 19.55 -2.65
C CYS A 474 7.64 21.00 -2.76
N ASP A 475 7.33 21.49 -3.96
CA ASP A 475 6.82 22.86 -4.16
C ASP A 475 5.40 23.06 -3.62
N LEU A 476 4.66 21.97 -3.46
CA LEU A 476 3.32 21.94 -2.86
C LEU A 476 3.36 21.37 -1.44
N CYS A 477 4.55 21.29 -0.82
CA CYS A 477 4.69 20.67 0.48
C CYS A 477 4.01 21.54 1.56
N PRO A 478 3.04 20.99 2.32
CA PRO A 478 2.35 21.74 3.37
C PRO A 478 3.28 22.30 4.45
N ILE A 479 4.49 21.74 4.61
CA ILE A 479 5.50 22.28 5.55
C ILE A 479 6.04 23.63 5.04
N LEU A 480 6.23 23.79 3.73
CA LEU A 480 6.68 25.04 3.13
C LEU A 480 5.56 26.09 3.10
N GLU A 481 4.34 25.69 2.73
CA GLU A 481 3.19 26.61 2.62
C GLU A 481 2.82 27.28 3.95
N HIS A 482 3.09 26.62 5.07
CA HIS A 482 2.79 27.12 6.40
C HIS A 482 3.96 27.87 7.07
N ASP A 483 5.00 28.25 6.32
CA ASP A 483 6.20 28.94 6.83
C ASP A 483 6.82 28.21 8.04
N ALA A 484 6.74 26.87 8.06
CA ALA A 484 7.32 26.08 9.14
C ALA A 484 8.85 26.06 9.08
N VAL A 485 9.43 26.53 7.99
CA VAL A 485 10.86 26.75 7.80
C VAL A 485 11.22 28.16 8.26
N LEU A 486 12.11 28.26 9.24
CA LEU A 486 12.63 29.53 9.71
C LEU A 486 13.60 30.13 8.68
N PRO A 487 13.73 31.47 8.61
CA PRO A 487 14.78 32.11 7.83
C PRO A 487 16.15 31.61 8.30
N GLU A 488 17.11 31.47 7.37
CA GLU A 488 18.50 31.26 7.76
C GLU A 488 18.98 32.52 8.51
N GLU A 489 19.52 32.36 9.71
CA GLU A 489 20.21 33.45 10.41
C GLU A 489 21.52 33.70 9.65
N ASP A 490 21.66 34.90 9.07
CA ASP A 490 22.88 35.37 8.36
C ASP A 490 24.14 35.37 9.24
#